data_AF-A0A8H5P3Y6-F1
#
_entry.id   AF-A0A8H5P3Y6-F1
#
_cell.length_a   1.000
_cell.length_b   1.000
_cell.length_c   1.000
_cell.angle_alpha   90.00
_cell.angle_beta   90.00
_cell.angle_gamma   90.00
#
_symmetry.space_group_name_H-M   'P 1'
#
loop_
_entity.id
_entity.type
_entity.pdbx_description
1 polymer ?
#
loop_
_entity_poly.entity_id
_entity_poly.type
_entity_poly.pdbx_seq_one_letter_code
_entity_poly.pdbx_strand_id
1 'polypeptide(L)'
;MSYYTVINRAVEANWTKETSPAQVTIKQLSDVLGIDVSCDPDWTKIVSRLNNFFVDKTQLVLTVAQFITIWAHNAAVVATDRGHRDWVDTCMEKVLENNSELVLEVKVGEGAQPYTRWEDDRFVLYLPKMKPHPPQGYSAAIKEGIIEVFERSA
;
A
#
# COMPACT_ATOMS: atom_id res chain seq x y z
N MET A 1 -13.59 3.18 -27.28
CA MET A 1 -12.34 2.74 -26.60
C MET A 1 -12.75 1.77 -25.51
N SER A 2 -12.14 0.58 -25.43
CA SER A 2 -12.57 -0.45 -24.47
C SER A 2 -12.26 -0.02 -23.03
N TYR A 3 -13.11 -0.45 -22.09
CA TYR A 3 -12.96 -0.25 -20.65
C TYR A 3 -11.55 -0.58 -20.14
N TYR A 4 -11.02 -1.73 -20.54
CA TYR A 4 -9.69 -2.20 -20.17
C TYR A 4 -8.56 -1.32 -20.74
N THR A 5 -8.79 -0.68 -21.90
CA THR A 5 -7.79 0.20 -22.51
C THR A 5 -7.55 1.46 -21.67
N VAL A 6 -8.58 2.01 -21.03
CA VAL A 6 -8.45 3.20 -20.18
C VAL A 6 -7.70 2.86 -18.89
N ILE A 7 -8.05 1.74 -18.26
CA ILE A 7 -7.39 1.29 -17.02
C ILE A 7 -5.92 0.98 -17.27
N ASN A 8 -5.58 0.21 -18.31
CA ASN A 8 -4.19 -0.15 -18.60
C ASN A 8 -3.33 1.09 -18.82
N ARG A 9 -3.81 2.06 -19.61
CA ARG A 9 -3.12 3.35 -19.79
C ARG A 9 -2.95 4.12 -18.50
N ALA A 10 -3.97 4.10 -17.63
CA ALA A 10 -3.89 4.77 -16.34
C ALA A 10 -2.86 4.08 -15.41
N VAL A 11 -2.79 2.75 -15.42
CA VAL A 11 -1.78 1.97 -14.68
C VAL A 11 -0.38 2.26 -15.21
N GLU A 12 -0.18 2.19 -16.53
CA GLU A 12 1.10 2.55 -17.15
C GLU A 12 1.53 3.98 -16.80
N ALA A 13 0.59 4.94 -16.82
CA ALA A 13 0.90 6.34 -16.56
C ALA A 13 1.18 6.66 -15.09
N ASN A 14 0.50 5.99 -14.15
CA ASN A 14 0.45 6.40 -12.74
C ASN A 14 1.00 5.37 -11.75
N TRP A 15 1.32 4.15 -12.20
CA TRP A 15 1.80 3.06 -11.36
C TRP A 15 3.10 2.45 -11.87
N THR A 16 3.17 2.09 -13.16
CA THR A 16 4.31 1.32 -13.69
C THR A 16 5.58 2.16 -13.88
N LYS A 17 5.46 3.46 -14.11
CA LYS A 17 6.63 4.33 -14.23
C LYS A 17 7.40 4.38 -12.93
N GLU A 18 8.71 4.15 -12.99
CA GLU A 18 9.63 4.28 -11.85
C GLU A 18 9.61 5.67 -11.21
N THR A 19 9.26 6.70 -12.01
CA THR A 19 9.10 8.08 -11.55
C THR A 19 7.72 8.39 -10.99
N SER A 20 6.80 7.42 -10.98
CA SER A 20 5.50 7.60 -10.33
C SER A 20 5.67 7.73 -8.81
N PRO A 21 4.82 8.52 -8.13
CA PRO A 21 4.95 8.73 -6.68
C PRO A 21 5.01 7.43 -5.89
N ALA A 22 4.20 6.43 -6.26
CA ALA A 22 4.17 5.15 -5.56
C ALA A 22 5.49 4.38 -5.69
N GLN A 23 6.05 4.28 -6.90
CA GLN A 23 7.32 3.58 -7.12
C GLN A 23 8.49 4.29 -6.43
N VAL A 24 8.52 5.63 -6.47
CA VAL A 24 9.52 6.43 -5.76
C VAL A 24 9.46 6.18 -4.26
N THR A 25 8.27 6.16 -3.66
CA THR A 25 8.12 5.95 -2.21
C THR A 25 8.36 4.50 -1.78
N ILE A 26 7.99 3.51 -2.61
CA ILE A 26 8.35 2.10 -2.37
C ILE A 26 9.87 1.95 -2.36
N LYS A 27 10.56 2.57 -3.33
CA LYS A 27 12.03 2.56 -3.37
C LYS A 27 12.64 3.22 -2.13
N GLN A 28 12.09 4.35 -1.68
CA GLN A 28 12.55 5.00 -0.44
C GLN A 28 12.39 4.09 0.78
N LEU A 29 11.30 3.33 0.87
CA LEU A 29 11.12 2.35 1.95
C LEU A 29 12.16 1.23 1.85
N SER A 30 12.43 0.72 0.65
CA SER A 30 13.48 -0.27 0.41
C SER A 30 14.86 0.25 0.84
N ASP A 31 15.21 1.48 0.47
CA ASP A 31 16.46 2.13 0.87
C ASP A 31 16.57 2.27 2.40
N VAL A 32 15.45 2.56 3.09
CA VAL A 32 15.37 2.68 4.54
C VAL A 32 15.55 1.33 5.24
N LEU A 33 14.92 0.27 4.72
CA LEU A 33 14.96 -1.07 5.33
C LEU A 33 16.23 -1.85 4.97
N GLY A 34 16.91 -1.49 3.88
CA GLY A 34 18.07 -2.23 3.38
C GLY A 34 17.72 -3.57 2.73
N ILE A 35 16.44 -3.78 2.38
CA ILE A 35 15.91 -4.96 1.70
C ILE A 35 14.97 -4.54 0.57
N ASP A 36 14.71 -5.44 -0.37
CA ASP A 36 13.74 -5.19 -1.43
C ASP A 36 12.32 -5.06 -0.87
N VAL A 37 11.54 -4.19 -1.50
CA VAL A 37 10.12 -4.00 -1.21
C VAL A 37 9.34 -4.15 -2.51
N SER A 38 8.41 -5.10 -2.55
CA SER A 38 7.59 -5.35 -3.72
C SER A 38 6.12 -5.03 -3.46
N CYS A 39 5.45 -4.54 -4.49
CA CYS A 39 4.01 -4.36 -4.52
C CYS A 39 3.56 -4.61 -5.95
N ASP A 40 2.69 -5.59 -6.16
CA ASP A 40 2.07 -5.86 -7.46
C ASP A 40 0.55 -5.93 -7.29
N PRO A 41 -0.14 -4.78 -7.34
CA PRO A 41 -1.58 -4.75 -7.16
C PRO A 41 -2.28 -5.53 -8.26
N ASP A 42 -3.17 -6.46 -7.88
CA ASP A 42 -4.08 -7.10 -8.83
C ASP A 42 -5.13 -6.08 -9.30
N TRP A 43 -4.77 -5.31 -10.32
CA TRP A 43 -5.59 -4.26 -10.88
C TRP A 43 -6.93 -4.79 -11.37
N THR A 44 -6.99 -6.01 -11.90
CA THR A 44 -8.24 -6.62 -12.38
C THR A 44 -9.21 -6.84 -11.20
N LYS A 45 -8.72 -7.40 -10.10
CA LYS A 45 -9.52 -7.64 -8.89
C LYS A 45 -9.89 -6.35 -8.16
N ILE A 46 -8.96 -5.40 -8.04
CA ILE A 46 -9.20 -4.10 -7.40
C ILE A 46 -10.27 -3.33 -8.18
N VAL A 47 -10.08 -3.22 -9.50
CA VAL A 47 -11.00 -2.50 -10.37
C VAL A 47 -12.37 -3.14 -10.34
N SER A 48 -12.50 -4.48 -10.48
CA SER A 48 -13.82 -5.13 -10.49
C SER A 48 -14.65 -4.83 -9.23
N ARG A 49 -14.00 -4.61 -8.08
CA ARG A 49 -14.66 -4.29 -6.81
C ARG A 49 -14.91 -2.80 -6.60
N LEU A 50 -14.04 -1.93 -7.12
CA LEU A 50 -14.16 -0.47 -6.93
C LEU A 50 -14.86 0.26 -8.10
N ASN A 51 -15.03 -0.40 -9.25
CA ASN A 51 -15.51 0.20 -10.49
C ASN A 51 -16.80 1.03 -10.33
N ASN A 52 -17.73 0.55 -9.51
CA ASN A 52 -19.04 1.16 -9.32
C ASN A 52 -19.00 2.45 -8.47
N PHE A 53 -17.90 2.70 -7.76
CA PHE A 53 -17.72 3.87 -6.91
C PHE A 53 -17.02 5.04 -7.62
N PHE A 54 -16.38 4.77 -8.77
CA PHE A 54 -15.60 5.75 -9.52
C PHE A 54 -16.20 5.96 -10.90
N VAL A 55 -16.61 7.18 -11.23
CA VAL A 55 -17.04 7.51 -12.60
C VAL A 55 -15.82 7.49 -13.54
N ASP A 56 -14.72 8.11 -13.14
CA ASP A 56 -13.45 8.11 -13.87
C ASP A 56 -12.52 6.97 -13.40
N LYS A 57 -12.09 6.12 -14.33
CA LYS A 57 -11.21 4.98 -14.06
C LYS A 57 -9.75 5.39 -13.90
N THR A 58 -9.36 6.51 -14.49
CA THR A 58 -8.04 7.11 -14.24
C THR A 58 -7.96 7.55 -12.79
N GLN A 59 -9.02 8.20 -12.29
CA GLN A 59 -9.13 8.58 -10.89
C GLN A 59 -9.11 7.36 -9.95
N LEU A 60 -9.72 6.24 -10.32
CA LEU A 60 -9.62 4.99 -9.55
C LEU A 60 -8.17 4.56 -9.39
N VAL A 61 -7.43 4.41 -10.50
CA VAL A 61 -6.03 3.99 -10.47
C VAL A 61 -5.16 4.96 -9.68
N LEU A 62 -5.34 6.27 -9.90
CA LEU A 62 -4.68 7.33 -9.13
C LEU A 62 -4.93 7.21 -7.63
N THR A 63 -6.18 6.96 -7.22
CA THR A 63 -6.56 6.83 -5.82
C THR A 63 -5.88 5.62 -5.17
N VAL A 64 -5.84 4.47 -5.87
CA VAL A 64 -5.14 3.27 -5.41
C VAL A 64 -3.64 3.53 -5.25
N ALA A 65 -3.01 4.13 -6.26
CA ALA A 65 -1.59 4.47 -6.22
C ALA A 65 -1.27 5.44 -5.06
N GLN A 66 -2.16 6.40 -4.78
CA GLN A 66 -2.02 7.31 -3.64
C GLN A 66 -2.09 6.59 -2.29
N PHE A 67 -3.00 5.61 -2.12
CA PHE A 67 -3.04 4.81 -0.90
C PHE A 67 -1.73 4.03 -0.68
N ILE A 68 -1.19 3.43 -1.73
CA ILE A 68 0.09 2.72 -1.68
C ILE A 68 1.24 3.69 -1.33
N THR A 69 1.24 4.88 -1.95
CA THR A 69 2.23 5.94 -1.66
C THR A 69 2.18 6.35 -0.19
N ILE A 70 0.99 6.60 0.35
CA ILE A 70 0.80 6.99 1.76
C ILE A 70 1.24 5.86 2.69
N TRP A 71 0.92 4.61 2.35
CA TRP A 71 1.34 3.46 3.13
C TRP A 71 2.86 3.34 3.17
N ALA A 72 3.52 3.33 2.02
CA ALA A 72 4.98 3.18 1.93
C ALA A 72 5.70 4.34 2.63
N HIS A 73 5.18 5.56 2.50
CA HIS A 73 5.72 6.72 3.19
C HIS A 73 5.63 6.57 4.71
N ASN A 74 4.47 6.18 5.23
CA ASN A 74 4.28 6.01 6.67
C ASN A 74 5.10 4.84 7.22
N ALA A 75 5.24 3.74 6.48
CA ALA A 75 6.12 2.64 6.86
C ALA A 75 7.58 3.11 6.96
N ALA A 76 8.06 3.95 6.03
CA ALA A 76 9.41 4.49 6.08
C ALA A 76 9.60 5.46 7.26
N VAL A 77 8.57 6.26 7.58
CA VAL A 77 8.57 7.11 8.78
C VAL A 77 8.64 6.27 10.05
N VAL A 78 7.85 5.21 10.17
CA VAL A 78 7.89 4.30 11.33
C VAL A 78 9.26 3.64 11.44
N ALA A 79 9.82 3.16 10.32
CA ALA A 79 11.11 2.48 10.31
C ALA A 79 12.30 3.37 10.68
N THR A 80 12.19 4.69 10.46
CA THR A 80 13.24 5.66 10.83
C THR A 80 13.02 6.31 12.20
N ASP A 81 11.87 6.08 12.82
CA ASP A 81 11.53 6.64 14.12
C ASP A 81 12.22 5.86 15.26
N ARG A 82 13.01 6.57 16.07
CA ARG A 82 13.69 5.98 17.22
C ARG A 82 12.72 5.46 18.29
N GLY A 83 11.49 5.98 18.32
CA GLY A 83 10.43 5.50 19.21
C GLY A 83 9.86 4.14 18.82
N HIS A 84 10.16 3.65 17.61
CA HIS A 84 9.63 2.40 17.06
C HIS A 84 10.75 1.45 16.60
N ARG A 85 11.92 1.46 17.26
CA ARG A 85 13.03 0.55 16.89
C ARG A 85 12.63 -0.92 16.92
N ASP A 86 11.92 -1.34 17.97
CA ASP A 86 11.46 -2.72 18.14
C ASP A 86 10.54 -3.17 17.00
N TRP A 87 9.83 -2.21 16.37
CA TRP A 87 9.01 -2.49 15.20
C TRP A 87 9.87 -2.90 13.99
N VAL A 88 11.00 -2.22 13.76
CA VAL A 88 11.90 -2.56 12.64
C VAL A 88 12.50 -3.93 12.86
N ASP A 89 13.00 -4.21 14.06
CA ASP A 89 13.59 -5.50 14.37
C ASP A 89 12.57 -6.63 14.17
N THR A 90 11.34 -6.47 14.70
CA THR A 90 10.25 -7.45 14.51
C THR A 90 9.86 -7.61 13.04
N CYS A 91 9.80 -6.50 12.30
CA CYS A 91 9.49 -6.50 10.87
C CYS A 91 10.54 -7.31 10.10
N MET A 92 11.81 -7.02 10.35
CA MET A 92 12.93 -7.66 9.67
C MET A 92 13.04 -9.14 10.05
N GLU A 93 12.82 -9.50 11.31
CA GLU A 93 12.74 -10.91 11.74
C GLU A 93 11.66 -11.65 10.95
N LYS A 94 10.41 -11.16 10.93
CA LYS A 94 9.31 -11.82 10.22
C LYS A 94 9.49 -11.85 8.71
N VAL A 95 10.04 -10.79 8.12
CA VAL A 95 10.34 -10.76 6.69
C VAL A 95 11.42 -11.77 6.38
N LEU A 96 12.58 -11.72 7.05
CA LEU A 96 13.74 -12.55 6.73
C LEU A 96 13.56 -14.03 7.08
N GLU A 97 12.67 -14.37 8.02
CA GLU A 97 12.34 -15.77 8.32
C GLU A 97 11.66 -16.48 7.15
N ASN A 98 10.80 -15.76 6.44
CA ASN A 98 9.87 -16.38 5.48
C ASN A 98 10.05 -15.87 4.04
N ASN A 99 10.68 -14.72 3.84
CA ASN A 99 10.86 -14.04 2.56
C ASN A 99 12.24 -13.32 2.46
N SER A 100 12.66 -12.98 1.24
CA SER A 100 13.84 -12.14 1.01
C SER A 100 13.50 -10.67 0.77
N GLU A 101 12.21 -10.33 0.77
CA GLU A 101 11.67 -8.99 0.49
C GLU A 101 10.42 -8.73 1.33
N LEU A 102 10.14 -7.46 1.59
CA LEU A 102 8.87 -7.04 2.17
C LEU A 102 7.83 -6.93 1.05
N VAL A 103 6.81 -7.77 1.12
CA VAL A 103 5.70 -7.76 0.16
C VAL A 103 4.54 -6.93 0.70
N LEU A 104 4.04 -5.99 -0.11
CA LEU A 104 2.79 -5.26 0.10
C LEU A 104 1.71 -5.75 -0.87
N GLU A 105 0.76 -6.53 -0.35
CA GLU A 105 -0.45 -6.90 -1.07
C GLU A 105 -1.53 -5.81 -0.92
N VAL A 106 -2.26 -5.52 -1.99
CA VAL A 106 -3.36 -4.56 -1.98
C VAL A 106 -4.68 -5.28 -2.21
N LYS A 107 -5.58 -5.21 -1.22
CA LYS A 107 -6.92 -5.80 -1.28
C LYS A 107 -7.98 -4.71 -1.13
N VAL A 108 -9.22 -5.00 -1.55
CA VAL A 108 -10.37 -4.15 -1.24
C VAL A 108 -11.02 -4.68 0.05
N GLY A 109 -11.09 -3.85 1.08
CA GLY A 109 -11.74 -4.16 2.35
C GLY A 109 -13.27 -4.13 2.26
N GLU A 110 -13.93 -4.59 3.31
CA GLU A 110 -15.38 -4.46 3.48
C GLU A 110 -15.77 -3.19 4.26
N GLY A 111 -14.80 -2.56 4.93
CA GLY A 111 -15.01 -1.37 5.76
C GLY A 111 -15.01 -0.05 5.00
N ALA A 112 -15.45 0.99 5.69
CA ALA A 112 -15.46 2.38 5.23
C ALA A 112 -14.14 3.12 5.51
N GLN A 113 -13.09 2.44 5.96
CA GLN A 113 -11.79 3.02 6.28
C GLN A 113 -10.70 2.10 5.75
N PRO A 114 -9.57 2.65 5.26
CA PRO A 114 -8.41 1.84 4.96
C PRO A 114 -7.81 1.26 6.25
N TYR A 115 -7.19 0.09 6.15
CA TYR A 115 -6.44 -0.50 7.25
C TYR A 115 -5.34 -1.41 6.73
N THR A 116 -4.38 -1.73 7.59
CA THR A 116 -3.24 -2.61 7.28
C THR A 116 -3.28 -3.83 8.19
N ARG A 117 -2.83 -4.98 7.69
CA ARG A 117 -2.59 -6.19 8.49
C ARG A 117 -1.30 -6.88 8.05
N TRP A 118 -0.78 -7.74 8.92
CA TRP A 118 0.19 -8.77 8.56
C TRP A 118 -0.57 -10.08 8.34
N GLU A 119 -0.45 -10.67 7.16
CA GLU A 119 -1.11 -11.92 6.78
C GLU A 119 -0.13 -12.74 5.93
N ASP A 120 0.07 -14.02 6.22
CA ASP A 120 0.90 -14.93 5.40
C ASP A 120 2.25 -14.31 5.00
N ASP A 121 2.98 -13.75 5.97
CA ASP A 121 4.32 -13.17 5.83
C ASP A 121 4.43 -11.93 4.92
N ARG A 122 3.32 -11.21 4.78
CA ARG A 122 3.26 -9.97 4.01
C ARG A 122 2.38 -8.93 4.68
N PHE A 123 2.63 -7.66 4.33
CA PHE A 123 1.68 -6.61 4.64
C PHE A 123 0.53 -6.64 3.65
N VAL A 124 -0.68 -6.43 4.15
CA VAL A 124 -1.89 -6.30 3.33
C VAL A 124 -2.55 -4.96 3.62
N LEU A 125 -2.58 -4.09 2.60
CA LEU A 125 -3.30 -2.84 2.61
C LEU A 125 -4.72 -3.06 2.08
N TYR A 126 -5.70 -2.84 2.95
CA TYR A 126 -7.11 -2.92 2.61
C TYR A 126 -7.66 -1.54 2.24
N LEU A 127 -8.06 -1.39 0.97
CA LEU A 127 -8.68 -0.18 0.43
C LEU A 127 -10.17 -0.11 0.82
N PRO A 128 -10.70 1.08 1.14
CA PRO A 128 -12.11 1.23 1.47
C PRO A 128 -13.01 1.15 0.23
N LYS A 129 -14.23 0.60 0.41
CA LYS A 129 -15.30 0.70 -0.61
C LYS A 129 -16.04 2.01 -0.43
N MET A 130 -15.53 3.09 -1.02
CA MET A 130 -16.18 4.39 -0.93
C MET A 130 -16.03 5.22 -2.20
N LYS A 131 -16.86 6.27 -2.31
CA LYS A 131 -16.68 7.33 -3.29
C LYS A 131 -15.31 8.00 -3.08
N PRO A 132 -14.69 8.57 -4.13
CA PRO A 132 -13.38 9.18 -4.03
C PRO A 132 -13.35 10.21 -2.88
N HIS A 133 -12.62 9.89 -1.82
CA HIS A 133 -12.20 10.84 -0.80
C HIS A 133 -10.69 10.95 -0.87
N PRO A 134 -10.10 12.13 -0.63
CA PRO A 134 -8.65 12.31 -0.71
C PRO A 134 -7.95 11.33 0.23
N PRO A 135 -7.10 10.42 -0.28
CA PRO A 135 -6.42 9.42 0.54
C PRO A 135 -5.59 10.01 1.68
N GLN A 136 -5.16 11.27 1.55
CA GLN A 136 -4.37 12.02 2.53
C GLN A 136 -5.06 12.09 3.91
N GLY A 137 -6.40 12.10 3.95
CA GLY A 137 -7.16 12.11 5.20
C GLY A 137 -6.97 10.86 6.06
N TYR A 138 -6.43 9.78 5.49
CA TYR A 138 -6.22 8.51 6.19
C TYR A 138 -4.77 8.27 6.63
N SER A 139 -3.85 9.23 6.40
CA SER A 139 -2.42 9.02 6.68
C SER A 139 -2.16 8.61 8.14
N ALA A 140 -2.79 9.30 9.10
CA ALA A 140 -2.64 8.99 10.52
C ALA A 140 -3.16 7.58 10.87
N ALA A 141 -4.35 7.21 10.37
CA ALA A 141 -4.95 5.90 10.61
C ALA A 141 -4.12 4.76 9.98
N ILE A 142 -3.56 4.99 8.79
CA ILE A 142 -2.68 4.03 8.13
C ILE A 142 -1.38 3.86 8.93
N LYS A 143 -0.78 4.96 9.41
CA LYS A 143 0.43 4.92 10.24
C LYS A 143 0.19 4.15 11.54
N GLU A 144 -0.89 4.46 12.25
CA GLU A 144 -1.28 3.76 13.47
C GLU A 144 -1.46 2.25 13.20
N GLY A 145 -2.17 1.89 12.13
CA GLY A 145 -2.33 0.50 11.73
C GLY A 145 -1.01 -0.21 11.40
N ILE A 146 -0.03 0.47 10.80
CA ILE A 146 1.31 -0.10 10.55
C ILE A 146 2.02 -0.43 11.86
N ILE A 147 1.95 0.47 12.84
CA ILE A 147 2.56 0.29 14.16
C ILE A 147 1.90 -0.87 14.92
N GLU A 148 0.56 -0.87 14.99
CA GLU A 148 -0.22 -1.86 15.74
C GLU A 148 -0.04 -3.31 15.25
N VAL A 149 0.34 -3.49 13.98
CA VAL A 149 0.50 -4.82 13.35
C VAL A 149 1.44 -5.73 14.15
N PHE A 150 2.49 -5.17 14.75
CA PHE A 150 3.44 -5.95 15.57
C PHE A 150 3.23 -5.78 17.08
N GLU A 151 2.60 -4.70 17.53
CA GLU A 151 2.29 -4.51 18.95
C GLU A 151 1.26 -5.52 19.49
N ARG A 152 0.38 -6.05 18.63
CA ARG A 152 -0.60 -7.09 19.01
C ARG A 152 -0.08 -8.53 18.91
N SER A 153 1.19 -8.72 18.52
CA SER A 153 1.82 -10.04 18.39
C SER A 153 2.73 -10.40 19.58
N ALA A 154 2.84 -9.53 20.59
CA ALA A 154 3.65 -9.71 21.80
C ALA A 154 2.82 -10.18 23.01
#